data_AF-D8TB78-F1
#
_entry.id   AF-D8TB78-F1
#
_cell.length_a   1.000
_cell.length_b   1.000
_cell.length_c   1.000
_cell.angle_alpha   90.00
_cell.angle_beta   90.00
_cell.angle_gamma   90.00
#
_symmetry.space_group_name_H-M   'P 1'
#
loop_
_entity.id
_entity.type
_entity.pdbx_description
1 polymer ?
#
loop_
_entity_poly.entity_id
_entity_poly.type
_entity_poly.pdbx_seq_one_letter_code
_entity_poly.pdbx_strand_id
1 'polypeptide(L)'
;ITLLLGPPGSGRSTFLLALSGKLSDDLKVTGSVTYNGHELHEFVPQRTASYTSQNDVHLDELTVLALHTVEMLSELAKREGAAGIKPDPDIDAFMKASAIQGQRTSIVSDYVLKILGLDICGDIFVGNDKKRVTKRVNSQNNK
;
A
#
# COMPACT_ATOMS: atom_id res chain seq x y z
N ILE A 1 1.18 8.83 -20.45
CA ILE A 1 1.29 7.39 -20.16
C ILE A 1 2.46 6.85 -20.96
N THR A 2 3.38 6.12 -20.31
CA THR A 2 4.60 5.58 -20.94
C THR A 2 4.67 4.09 -20.69
N LEU A 3 4.99 3.31 -21.72
CA LEU A 3 5.11 1.85 -21.66
C LEU A 3 6.58 1.44 -21.80
N LEU A 4 7.11 0.69 -20.82
CA LEU A 4 8.48 0.18 -20.84
C LEU A 4 8.48 -1.34 -21.10
N LEU A 5 8.96 -1.76 -22.27
CA LEU A 5 9.03 -3.16 -22.68
C LEU A 5 10.49 -3.64 -22.79
N GLY A 6 10.71 -4.92 -22.48
CA GLY A 6 12.02 -5.54 -22.54
C GLY A 6 11.94 -7.04 -22.21
N PRO A 7 12.97 -7.83 -22.49
CA PRO A 7 13.04 -9.24 -22.09
C PRO A 7 13.17 -9.38 -20.56
N PRO A 8 12.93 -10.57 -19.97
CA PRO A 8 13.29 -10.82 -18.58
C PRO A 8 14.79 -10.55 -18.36
N GLY A 9 15.15 -9.94 -17.22
CA GLY A 9 16.54 -9.59 -16.91
C GLY A 9 17.07 -8.30 -17.55
N SER A 10 16.28 -7.59 -18.37
CA SER A 10 16.68 -6.31 -19.00
C SER A 10 16.80 -5.10 -18.05
N GLY A 11 16.60 -5.28 -16.74
CA GLY A 11 16.74 -4.20 -15.76
C GLY A 11 15.57 -3.20 -15.70
N ARG A 12 14.42 -3.49 -16.31
CA ARG A 12 13.23 -2.61 -16.28
C ARG A 12 12.80 -2.22 -14.88
N SER A 13 12.70 -3.19 -13.98
CA SER A 13 12.33 -2.94 -12.58
C SER A 13 13.39 -2.09 -11.87
N THR A 14 14.67 -2.38 -12.12
CA THR A 14 15.81 -1.61 -11.60
C THR A 14 15.77 -0.16 -12.08
N PHE A 15 15.45 0.06 -13.36
CA PHE A 15 15.32 1.39 -13.95
C PHE A 15 14.17 2.18 -13.31
N LEU A 16 13.00 1.57 -13.13
CA LEU A 16 11.86 2.22 -12.45
C LEU A 16 12.14 2.51 -10.98
N LEU A 17 12.85 1.61 -10.28
CA LEU A 17 13.30 1.84 -8.91
C LEU A 17 14.24 3.05 -8.82
N ALA A 18 15.19 3.17 -9.75
CA ALA A 18 16.09 4.32 -9.85
C ALA A 18 15.33 5.64 -10.05
N LEU A 19 14.34 5.66 -10.94
CA LEU A 19 13.48 6.83 -11.15
C LEU A 19 12.67 7.21 -9.89
N SER A 20 12.22 6.22 -9.12
CA SER A 20 11.51 6.49 -7.86
C SER A 20 12.41 6.84 -6.67
N GLY A 21 13.74 6.84 -6.84
CA GLY A 21 14.70 7.01 -5.76
C GLY A 21 14.73 5.85 -4.76
N LYS A 22 14.25 4.66 -5.13
CA LYS A 22 14.22 3.45 -4.29
C LYS A 22 15.27 2.41 -4.73
N LEU A 23 16.30 2.84 -5.45
CA LEU A 23 17.40 1.96 -5.82
C LEU A 23 18.27 1.69 -4.60
N SER A 24 18.77 0.46 -4.47
CA SER A 24 19.68 0.07 -3.40
C SER A 24 21.00 0.86 -3.45
N ASP A 25 21.53 1.22 -2.29
CA ASP A 25 22.73 2.08 -2.14
C ASP A 25 24.03 1.43 -2.66
N ASP A 26 24.04 0.11 -2.89
CA ASP A 26 25.16 -0.64 -3.45
C ASP A 26 25.29 -0.47 -4.98
N LEU A 27 24.30 0.15 -5.63
CA LEU A 27 24.26 0.35 -7.07
C LEU A 27 24.65 1.77 -7.45
N LYS A 28 25.51 1.90 -8.47
CA LYS A 28 25.91 3.19 -9.03
C LYS A 28 24.93 3.63 -10.11
N VAL A 29 24.38 4.84 -9.96
CA VAL A 29 23.58 5.51 -10.99
C VAL A 29 24.49 6.45 -11.77
N THR A 30 24.38 6.41 -13.10
CA THR A 30 25.09 7.34 -14.00
C THR A 30 24.09 7.97 -14.96
N GLY A 31 24.42 9.16 -15.47
CA GLY A 31 23.50 9.98 -16.26
C GLY A 31 22.71 10.99 -15.40
N SER A 32 21.88 11.79 -16.06
CA SER A 32 21.07 12.84 -15.45
C SER A 32 19.59 12.61 -15.72
N VAL A 33 18.75 12.80 -14.71
CA VAL A 33 17.30 12.74 -14.82
C VAL A 33 16.73 13.99 -14.15
N THR A 34 15.82 14.66 -14.85
CA THR A 34 15.15 15.87 -14.36
C THR A 34 13.64 15.67 -14.27
N TYR A 35 13.04 16.06 -13.15
CA TYR A 35 11.59 16.14 -12.95
C TYR A 35 11.17 17.60 -12.99
N ASN A 36 10.42 17.99 -14.02
CA ASN A 36 9.99 19.39 -14.23
C ASN A 36 11.17 20.39 -14.20
N GLY A 37 12.33 20.00 -14.75
CA GLY A 37 13.54 20.83 -14.77
C GLY A 37 14.41 20.72 -13.52
N HIS A 38 13.97 20.00 -12.48
CA HIS A 38 14.73 19.79 -11.25
C HIS A 38 15.45 18.44 -11.24
N GLU A 39 16.71 18.41 -10.85
CA GLU A 39 17.45 17.15 -10.71
C GLU A 39 16.96 16.32 -9.51
N LEU A 40 17.16 15.00 -9.53
CA LEU A 40 16.71 14.11 -8.43
C LEU A 40 17.23 14.51 -7.04
N HIS A 41 18.39 15.17 -6.99
CA HIS A 41 19.03 15.58 -5.73
C HIS A 41 18.45 16.89 -5.17
N GLU A 42 17.66 17.62 -5.95
CA GLU A 42 17.05 18.91 -5.54
C GLU A 42 15.75 18.72 -4.77
N PHE A 43 15.19 17.51 -4.74
CA PHE A 43 13.95 17.18 -4.05
C PHE A 43 14.01 15.76 -3.48
N VAL A 44 12.90 15.29 -2.91
CA VAL A 44 12.77 13.91 -2.38
C VAL A 44 11.96 13.09 -3.40
N PRO A 45 12.60 12.28 -4.27
CA PRO A 45 11.92 11.55 -5.33
C PRO A 45 10.80 10.65 -4.82
N GLN A 46 10.99 10.03 -3.64
CA GLN A 46 10.04 9.09 -3.03
C GLN A 46 8.71 9.76 -2.64
N ARG A 47 8.66 11.10 -2.54
CA ARG A 47 7.41 11.85 -2.31
C ARG A 47 6.67 12.22 -3.59
N THR A 48 7.36 12.21 -4.72
CA THR A 48 6.84 12.70 -6.01
C THR A 48 6.62 11.56 -7.01
N ALA A 49 7.42 10.51 -6.92
CA ALA A 49 7.38 9.30 -7.72
C ALA A 49 7.32 8.08 -6.81
N SER A 50 6.36 7.19 -7.06
CA SER A 50 6.23 5.92 -6.36
C SER A 50 6.41 4.77 -7.32
N TYR A 51 7.22 3.80 -6.93
CA TYR A 51 7.29 2.49 -7.57
C TYR A 51 6.42 1.50 -6.80
N THR A 52 5.51 0.85 -7.52
CA THR A 52 4.70 -0.28 -7.05
C THR A 52 5.36 -1.58 -7.50
N SER A 53 5.67 -2.45 -6.54
CA SER A 53 6.28 -3.75 -6.82
C SER A 53 5.33 -4.65 -7.62
N GLN A 54 5.89 -5.66 -8.28
CA GLN A 54 5.10 -6.72 -8.90
C GLN A 54 4.40 -7.61 -7.86
N ASN A 55 4.98 -7.72 -6.66
CA ASN A 55 4.38 -8.43 -5.55
C ASN A 55 3.63 -7.44 -4.68
N ASP A 56 2.33 -7.67 -4.52
CA ASP A 56 1.53 -6.96 -3.53
C ASP A 56 1.84 -7.54 -2.14
N VAL A 57 2.16 -6.66 -1.19
CA VAL A 57 2.38 -7.03 0.21
C VAL A 57 1.20 -6.49 1.01
N HIS A 58 0.19 -7.33 1.21
CA HIS A 58 -0.99 -7.01 2.00
C HIS A 58 -1.33 -8.14 2.97
N LEU A 59 -2.02 -7.79 4.05
CA LEU A 59 -2.56 -8.79 4.98
C LEU A 59 -3.82 -9.41 4.37
N ASP A 60 -3.70 -10.66 3.94
CA ASP A 60 -4.68 -11.42 3.14
C ASP A 60 -6.07 -11.59 3.77
N GLU A 61 -6.18 -11.39 5.07
CA GLU A 61 -7.39 -11.62 5.87
C GLU A 61 -8.17 -10.35 6.17
N LEU A 62 -7.60 -9.18 5.82
CA LEU A 62 -8.23 -7.89 6.08
C LEU A 62 -9.10 -7.44 4.88
N THR A 63 -10.20 -6.78 5.20
CA THR A 63 -10.98 -5.99 4.22
C THR A 63 -10.21 -4.71 3.88
N VAL A 64 -10.53 -4.08 2.74
CA VAL A 64 -9.92 -2.79 2.34
C VAL A 64 -10.00 -1.77 3.46
N LEU A 65 -11.14 -1.72 4.18
CA LEU A 65 -11.31 -0.86 5.34
C LEU A 65 -10.35 -1.22 6.49
N ALA A 66 -10.30 -2.50 6.87
CA ALA A 66 -9.49 -2.95 7.99
C ALA A 66 -7.99 -2.79 7.71
N LEU A 67 -7.56 -3.00 6.46
CA LEU A 67 -6.17 -2.78 6.04
C LEU A 67 -5.75 -1.32 6.24
N HIS A 68 -6.56 -0.38 5.75
CA HIS A 68 -6.32 1.05 5.93
C HIS A 68 -6.21 1.42 7.42
N THR A 69 -7.11 0.93 8.26
CA THR A 69 -7.07 1.23 9.69
C THR A 69 -5.86 0.62 10.39
N VAL A 70 -5.51 -0.63 10.10
CA VAL A 70 -4.37 -1.32 10.70
C VAL A 70 -3.05 -0.66 10.29
N GLU A 71 -2.91 -0.30 9.02
CA GLU A 71 -1.71 0.36 8.52
C GLU A 71 -1.52 1.73 9.20
N MET A 72 -2.57 2.55 9.27
CA MET A 72 -2.54 3.83 9.99
C MET A 72 -2.20 3.67 11.47
N LEU A 73 -2.80 2.70 12.16
CA LEU A 73 -2.52 2.43 13.57
C LEU A 73 -1.08 1.96 13.80
N SER A 74 -0.55 1.13 12.89
CA SER A 74 0.84 0.66 12.96
C SER A 74 1.85 1.79 12.79
N GLU A 75 1.55 2.73 11.89
CA GLU A 75 2.37 3.91 11.65
C GLU A 75 2.27 4.92 12.80
N LEU A 76 1.07 5.08 13.38
CA LEU A 76 0.87 5.88 14.59
C LEU A 76 1.71 5.33 15.75
N ALA A 77 1.64 4.03 16.02
CA ALA A 77 2.39 3.39 17.10
C ALA A 77 3.91 3.54 16.92
N LYS A 78 4.43 3.46 15.69
CA LYS A 78 5.85 3.72 15.40
C LYS A 78 6.25 5.16 15.75
N ARG A 79 5.41 6.14 15.40
CA ARG A 79 5.68 7.56 15.67
C ARG A 79 5.56 7.89 17.15
N GLU A 80 4.57 7.34 17.82
CA GLU A 80 4.40 7.47 19.27
C GLU A 80 5.62 6.90 20.01
N GLY A 81 6.11 5.72 19.60
CA GLY A 81 7.34 5.14 20.13
C GLY A 81 8.57 6.02 19.90
N ALA A 82 8.74 6.58 18.70
CA ALA A 82 9.83 7.50 18.38
C ALA A 82 9.76 8.82 19.17
N ALA A 83 8.55 9.27 19.51
CA ALA A 83 8.30 10.47 20.30
C ALA A 83 8.26 10.21 21.82
N GLY A 84 8.41 8.95 22.26
CA GLY A 84 8.29 8.55 23.68
C GLY A 84 6.87 8.75 24.25
N ILE A 85 5.86 8.85 23.40
CA ILE A 85 4.46 9.03 23.78
C ILE A 85 3.91 7.65 24.11
N LYS A 86 3.43 7.47 25.34
CA LYS A 86 2.71 6.27 25.73
C LYS A 86 1.21 6.54 25.60
N PRO A 87 0.50 5.88 24.68
CA PRO A 87 -0.94 6.05 24.57
C PRO A 87 -1.61 5.54 25.84
N ASP A 88 -2.74 6.16 26.17
CA ASP A 88 -3.59 5.72 27.27
C ASP A 88 -4.03 4.25 27.01
N PRO A 89 -3.95 3.35 28.01
CA PRO A 89 -4.28 1.94 27.83
C PRO A 89 -5.71 1.70 27.30
N ASP A 90 -6.68 2.51 27.70
CA ASP A 90 -8.07 2.36 27.29
C ASP A 90 -8.26 2.81 25.84
N ILE A 91 -7.55 3.86 25.43
CA ILE A 91 -7.56 4.36 24.05
C ILE A 91 -6.85 3.37 23.12
N ASP A 92 -5.70 2.83 23.52
CA ASP A 92 -4.96 1.83 22.74
C ASP A 92 -5.75 0.52 22.58
N ALA A 93 -6.40 0.06 23.67
CA ALA A 93 -7.29 -1.10 23.62
C ALA A 93 -8.49 -0.86 22.71
N PHE A 94 -9.13 0.32 22.79
CA PHE A 94 -10.25 0.68 21.92
C PHE A 94 -9.84 0.79 20.45
N MET A 95 -8.69 1.41 20.16
CA MET A 95 -8.17 1.57 18.80
C MET A 95 -7.81 0.23 18.16
N LYS A 96 -7.19 -0.68 18.92
CA LYS A 96 -6.89 -2.05 18.48
C LYS A 96 -8.16 -2.89 18.30
N ALA A 97 -9.13 -2.77 19.20
CA ALA A 97 -10.40 -3.47 19.10
C ALA A 97 -11.24 -3.01 17.89
N SER A 98 -11.20 -1.71 17.58
CA SER A 98 -11.92 -1.13 16.43
C SER A 98 -11.33 -1.56 15.08
N ALA A 99 -10.05 -1.96 15.05
CA ALA A 99 -9.38 -2.45 13.85
C ALA A 99 -9.59 -3.95 13.59
N ILE A 100 -10.10 -4.70 14.59
CA ILE A 100 -10.37 -6.13 14.47
C ILE A 100 -11.87 -6.31 14.18
N GLN A 101 -12.17 -7.07 13.12
CA GLN A 101 -13.51 -7.36 12.57
C GLN A 101 -14.64 -7.41 13.62
N GLY A 102 -15.70 -6.61 13.39
CA GLY A 102 -17.03 -6.87 13.96
C GLY A 102 -17.80 -5.66 14.49
N GLN A 103 -17.15 -4.52 14.74
CA GLN A 103 -17.86 -3.30 15.14
C GLN A 103 -18.04 -2.34 13.98
N ARG A 104 -19.27 -1.80 13.90
CA ARG A 104 -19.75 -0.93 12.82
C ARG A 104 -18.76 0.22 12.60
N THR A 105 -18.40 0.37 11.34
CA THR A 105 -17.56 1.40 10.74
C THR A 105 -17.55 2.71 11.54
N SER A 106 -16.36 3.10 12.02
CA SER A 106 -16.15 4.46 12.52
C SER A 106 -16.55 5.45 11.42
N ILE A 107 -17.30 6.51 11.77
CA ILE A 107 -17.70 7.59 10.83
C ILE A 107 -16.47 8.15 10.11
N VAL A 108 -15.33 8.20 10.80
CA VAL A 108 -14.06 8.65 10.24
C VAL A 108 -13.59 7.71 9.12
N SER A 109 -13.71 6.40 9.32
CA SER A 109 -13.33 5.40 8.34
C SER A 109 -14.21 5.42 7.10
N ASP A 110 -15.53 5.57 7.25
CA ASP A 110 -16.47 5.74 6.13
C ASP A 110 -16.20 7.03 5.35
N TYR A 111 -15.86 8.11 6.05
CA TYR A 111 -15.51 9.38 5.42
C TYR A 111 -14.21 9.28 4.62
N VAL A 112 -13.18 8.63 5.17
CA VAL A 112 -11.90 8.40 4.47
C VAL A 112 -12.09 7.51 3.25
N LEU A 113 -12.87 6.43 3.33
CA LEU A 113 -13.18 5.57 2.18
C LEU A 113 -13.86 6.36 1.05
N LYS A 114 -14.81 7.24 1.39
CA LYS A 114 -15.49 8.09 0.39
C LYS A 114 -14.56 9.08 -0.27
N ILE A 115 -13.65 9.70 0.49
CA ILE A 115 -12.64 10.61 -0.09
C ILE A 115 -11.71 9.87 -1.06
N LEU A 116 -11.32 8.64 -0.71
CA LEU A 116 -10.44 7.82 -1.54
C LEU A 116 -11.17 7.10 -2.69
N GLY A 117 -12.51 7.18 -2.76
CA GLY A 117 -13.31 6.46 -3.76
C GLY A 117 -13.31 4.95 -3.56
N LEU A 118 -13.08 4.49 -2.33
CA LEU A 118 -13.03 3.07 -1.93
C LEU A 118 -14.29 2.61 -1.19
N ASP A 119 -15.33 3.43 -1.14
CA ASP A 119 -16.59 3.16 -0.44
C ASP A 119 -17.33 1.93 -0.99
N ILE A 120 -17.26 1.68 -2.30
CA ILE A 120 -17.82 0.48 -2.93
C ILE A 120 -17.02 -0.79 -2.56
N CYS A 121 -15.75 -0.62 -2.19
CA CYS A 121 -14.80 -1.71 -1.97
C CYS A 121 -14.46 -1.94 -0.49
N GLY A 122 -15.00 -1.16 0.44
CA GLY A 122 -14.61 -1.17 1.86
C GLY A 122 -14.70 -2.54 2.53
N ASP A 123 -15.74 -3.31 2.20
CA ASP A 123 -15.99 -4.66 2.74
C ASP A 123 -15.38 -5.79 1.90
N ILE A 124 -14.74 -5.46 0.77
CA ILE A 124 -14.10 -6.46 -0.08
C ILE A 124 -12.80 -6.90 0.61
N PHE A 125 -12.62 -8.21 0.76
CA PHE A 125 -11.34 -8.77 1.17
C PHE A 125 -10.27 -8.45 0.14
N VAL A 126 -9.12 -7.95 0.59
CA VAL A 126 -7.97 -7.66 -0.30
C VAL A 126 -7.50 -8.95 -0.99
N GLY A 127 -7.48 -10.06 -0.24
CA GLY A 127 -7.39 -11.44 -0.75
C GLY A 127 -5.99 -11.87 -1.23
N ASN A 128 -5.68 -13.17 -1.12
CA ASN A 128 -4.42 -13.76 -1.62
C ASN A 128 -4.63 -14.43 -3.01
N ASP A 129 -3.56 -14.65 -3.78
CA ASP A 129 -3.53 -15.41 -5.04
C ASP A 129 -4.23 -16.78 -4.92
N LYS A 130 -4.21 -17.39 -3.73
CA LYS A 130 -4.88 -18.67 -3.44
C LYS A 130 -6.42 -18.60 -3.41
N LYS A 131 -7.04 -17.44 -3.17
CA LYS A 131 -8.50 -17.25 -3.21
C LYS A 131 -9.00 -16.76 -4.57
N ARG A 132 -8.11 -16.31 -5.46
CA ARG A 132 -8.46 -15.83 -6.81
C ARG A 132 -8.76 -16.98 -7.78
N VAL A 133 -8.22 -18.18 -7.54
CA VAL A 133 -8.40 -19.36 -8.42
C VAL A 133 -9.74 -20.08 -8.20
N THR A 134 -10.37 -19.97 -7.03
CA THR A 134 -11.56 -20.78 -6.67
C THR A 134 -12.89 -20.27 -7.22
N LYS A 135 -12.96 -19.07 -7.84
CA LYS A 135 -14.21 -18.59 -8.47
C LYS A 135 -14.40 -18.99 -9.94
N ARG A 136 -13.46 -19.72 -10.57
CA ARG A 136 -13.58 -20.07 -12.01
C ARG A 136 -14.19 -21.45 -12.33
N VAL A 137 -14.58 -22.27 -11.35
CA VAL A 137 -15.03 -23.66 -11.64
C VAL A 137 -16.53 -23.94 -11.40
N ASN A 138 -17.29 -23.07 -10.73
CA ASN A 138 -18.69 -23.40 -10.36
C ASN A 138 -19.79 -22.73 -11.21
N SER A 139 -19.54 -22.46 -12.50
CA SER A 139 -20.56 -21.89 -13.41
C SER A 139 -20.87 -22.77 -14.63
N GLN A 140 -20.57 -24.07 -14.62
CA GLN A 140 -20.98 -24.96 -15.71
C GLN A 140 -21.82 -26.19 -15.36
N ASN A 141 -22.17 -26.46 -14.09
CA ASN A 141 -23.09 -27.55 -13.77
C ASN A 141 -24.34 -27.03 -13.06
N ASN A 142 -25.27 -26.48 -13.84
CA ASN A 142 -26.70 -26.56 -13.51
C ASN A 142 -27.56 -26.42 -14.77
N LYS A 143 -27.60 -27.50 -15.56
CA LYS A 143 -28.72 -27.93 -16.40
C LYS A 143 -28.63 -29.44 -16.56
#